data_AF-A0A660KNI1-F1
#
_entry.id   AF-A0A660KNI1-F1
#
_cell.length_a   1.000
_cell.length_b   1.000
_cell.length_c   1.000
_cell.angle_alpha   90.00
_cell.angle_beta   90.00
_cell.angle_gamma   90.00
#
_symmetry.space_group_name_H-M   'P 1'
#
loop_
_entity.id
_entity.type
_entity.pdbx_description
1 polymer ?
#
loop_
_entity_poly.entity_id
_entity_poly.type
_entity_poly.pdbx_seq_one_letter_code
_entity_poly.pdbx_strand_id
1 'polypeptide(L)'
;MTTPVKDVWASDLDSAFSEIEEAVLGCHRCCMAMDIEFPGSLYGYSRELPKELKLFFNYELLKLNVDSTHLMQLGLSFCEVTENGEFGDESSWQFTFKEFKEEDHSHNTMSIAFLKEPGDDLLAENRLNGIESNKFVKKLMKSSLLSNPKIKWVAFHGNSDFQ
;
A
#
# COMPACT_ATOMS: atom_id res chain seq x y z
N MET A 1 4.28 23.52 -4.85
CA MET A 1 3.11 22.93 -5.56
C MET A 1 3.12 21.47 -5.17
N THR A 2 2.01 20.92 -4.71
CA THR A 2 1.93 19.49 -4.36
C THR A 2 1.91 18.68 -5.65
N THR A 3 2.83 17.74 -5.80
CA THR A 3 2.77 16.80 -6.92
C THR A 3 1.49 15.98 -6.82
N PRO A 4 0.65 15.97 -7.88
CA PRO A 4 -0.61 15.25 -7.84
C PRO A 4 -0.38 13.74 -7.71
N VAL A 5 -1.25 13.07 -6.96
CA VAL A 5 -1.26 11.61 -6.86
C VAL A 5 -1.93 11.04 -8.11
N LYS A 6 -1.28 10.09 -8.77
CA LYS A 6 -1.81 9.38 -9.93
C LYS A 6 -2.58 8.14 -9.48
N ASP A 7 -3.88 8.09 -9.73
CA ASP A 7 -4.66 6.87 -9.55
C ASP A 7 -4.25 5.82 -10.59
N VAL A 8 -4.01 4.59 -10.12
CA VAL A 8 -3.58 3.46 -10.94
C VAL A 8 -4.62 2.35 -10.83
N TRP A 9 -5.28 2.11 -11.95
CA TRP A 9 -6.24 1.04 -12.16
C TRP A 9 -5.62 -0.11 -12.97
N ALA A 10 -6.40 -1.16 -13.24
CA ALA A 10 -5.92 -2.32 -13.98
C ALA A 10 -5.37 -1.96 -15.38
N SER A 11 -5.96 -0.95 -16.04
CA SER A 11 -5.52 -0.44 -17.35
C SER A 11 -4.16 0.26 -17.31
N ASP A 12 -3.83 0.89 -16.18
CA ASP A 12 -2.67 1.77 -16.02
C ASP A 12 -1.49 1.06 -15.36
N LEU A 13 -1.70 -0.17 -14.91
CA LEU A 13 -0.71 -0.94 -14.16
C LEU A 13 0.61 -1.10 -14.94
N ASP A 14 0.55 -1.31 -16.26
CA ASP A 14 1.76 -1.45 -17.09
C ASP A 14 2.54 -0.13 -17.20
N SER A 15 1.83 0.98 -17.41
CA SER A 15 2.45 2.31 -17.56
C SER A 15 3.00 2.81 -16.23
N ALA A 16 2.26 2.65 -15.13
CA ALA A 16 2.71 3.03 -13.80
C ALA A 16 4.00 2.30 -13.38
N PHE A 17 4.10 0.99 -13.61
CA PHE A 17 5.34 0.26 -13.33
C PHE A 17 6.50 0.72 -14.22
N SER A 18 6.24 1.11 -15.47
CA SER A 18 7.28 1.62 -16.37
C SER A 18 7.81 2.98 -15.90
N GLU A 19 6.92 3.88 -15.47
CA GLU A 19 7.27 5.18 -14.88
C GLU A 19 8.10 5.01 -13.60
N ILE A 20 7.69 4.11 -12.72
CA ILE A 20 8.41 3.83 -11.47
C ILE A 20 9.82 3.29 -11.77
N GLU A 21 9.96 2.36 -12.72
CA GLU A 21 11.27 1.87 -13.14
C GLU A 21 12.15 2.96 -13.72
N GLU A 22 11.60 3.81 -14.59
CA GLU A 22 12.33 4.93 -15.18
C GLU A 22 12.87 5.88 -14.10
N ALA A 23 12.02 6.27 -13.14
CA ALA A 23 12.40 7.12 -12.02
C ALA A 23 13.51 6.49 -11.15
N VAL A 24 13.32 5.22 -10.76
CA VAL A 24 14.24 4.50 -9.88
C VAL A 24 15.58 4.21 -10.55
N LEU A 25 15.58 3.87 -11.84
CA LEU A 25 16.81 3.62 -12.59
C LEU A 25 17.56 4.90 -12.95
N GLY A 26 16.81 5.98 -13.21
CA GLY A 26 17.36 7.31 -13.56
C GLY A 26 18.05 8.02 -12.40
N CYS A 27 17.63 7.77 -11.16
CA CYS A 27 18.23 8.42 -9.99
C CYS A 27 19.54 7.77 -9.50
N HIS A 28 20.37 8.58 -8.82
CA HIS A 28 21.52 8.06 -8.07
C HIS A 28 21.06 7.36 -6.78
N ARG A 29 20.16 8.01 -6.04
CA ARG A 29 19.52 7.53 -4.79
C ARG A 29 18.10 8.06 -4.72
N CYS A 30 17.22 7.33 -4.04
CA CYS A 30 15.85 7.79 -3.82
C CYS A 30 15.26 7.27 -2.51
N CYS A 31 14.20 7.92 -2.07
CA CYS A 31 13.28 7.45 -1.04
C CYS A 31 12.00 6.94 -1.70
N MET A 32 11.47 5.83 -1.18
CA MET A 32 10.16 5.28 -1.54
C MET A 32 9.31 5.23 -0.28
N ALA A 33 8.32 6.11 -0.17
CA ALA A 33 7.33 6.05 0.90
C ALA A 33 6.18 5.13 0.51
N MET A 34 5.72 4.31 1.44
CA MET A 34 4.64 3.35 1.24
C MET A 34 3.58 3.52 2.34
N ASP A 35 2.33 3.39 1.96
CA ASP A 35 1.18 3.31 2.86
C ASP A 35 0.12 2.39 2.26
N ILE A 36 -0.69 1.71 3.09
CA ILE A 36 -1.75 0.81 2.61
C ILE A 36 -3.09 1.09 3.26
N GLU A 37 -4.16 0.84 2.51
CA GLU A 37 -5.52 0.82 3.03
C GLU A 37 -6.10 -0.59 2.93
N PHE A 38 -6.74 -1.02 4.02
CA PHE A 38 -7.32 -2.35 4.18
C PHE A 38 -8.58 -2.25 5.06
N PRO A 39 -9.45 -3.28 5.12
CA PRO A 39 -10.77 -3.18 5.74
C PRO A 39 -10.75 -3.18 7.28
N GLY A 40 -9.68 -2.69 7.89
CA GLY A 40 -9.46 -2.63 9.34
C GLY A 40 -9.10 -3.96 9.98
N SER A 41 -8.72 -3.91 11.26
CA SER A 41 -8.43 -5.11 12.06
C SER A 41 -9.73 -5.81 12.48
N LEU A 42 -9.76 -7.12 12.28
CA LEU A 42 -10.83 -8.05 12.68
C LEU A 42 -10.58 -8.63 14.08
N TYR A 43 -9.33 -8.90 14.40
CA TYR A 43 -8.91 -9.53 15.64
C TYR A 43 -8.13 -8.56 16.50
N GLY A 44 -8.40 -8.57 17.80
CA GLY A 44 -7.72 -7.76 18.80
C GLY A 44 -7.77 -8.45 20.16
N TYR A 45 -6.99 -7.93 21.11
CA TYR A 45 -7.06 -8.44 22.48
C TYR A 45 -8.35 -7.97 23.16
N SER A 46 -9.06 -8.90 23.81
CA SER A 46 -10.27 -8.57 24.59
C SER A 46 -9.97 -7.78 25.87
N ARG A 47 -8.69 -7.73 26.29
CA ARG A 47 -8.19 -7.01 27.48
C ARG A 47 -6.78 -6.50 27.22
N GLU A 48 -6.35 -5.47 27.94
CA GLU A 48 -4.95 -5.02 27.88
C GLU A 48 -4.00 -6.10 28.40
N LEU A 49 -3.15 -6.61 27.51
CA LEU A 49 -2.05 -7.48 27.90
C LEU A 49 -0.89 -6.68 28.53
N PRO A 50 -0.15 -7.28 29.48
CA PRO A 50 1.18 -6.79 29.88
C PRO A 50 2.07 -6.52 28.66
N LYS A 51 2.92 -5.50 28.74
CA LYS A 51 3.74 -5.04 27.60
C LYS A 51 4.64 -6.15 27.06
N GLU A 52 5.14 -7.02 27.92
CA GLU A 52 6.03 -8.13 27.62
C GLU A 52 5.32 -9.18 26.76
N LEU A 53 4.03 -9.44 27.03
CA LEU A 53 3.21 -10.38 26.25
C LEU A 53 2.73 -9.76 24.94
N LYS A 54 2.45 -8.45 24.92
CA LYS A 54 2.09 -7.74 23.68
C LYS A 54 3.14 -7.98 22.60
N LEU A 55 4.43 -7.84 22.92
CA LEU A 55 5.48 -7.97 21.90
C LEU A 55 5.49 -9.36 21.21
N PHE A 56 5.30 -10.44 21.96
CA PHE A 56 5.26 -11.80 21.40
C PHE A 56 4.01 -12.07 20.57
N PHE A 57 2.84 -11.66 21.08
CA PHE A 57 1.57 -11.92 20.38
C PHE A 57 1.28 -10.91 19.26
N ASN A 58 2.00 -9.79 19.20
CA ASN A 58 1.76 -8.76 18.19
C ASN A 58 1.97 -9.28 16.77
N TYR A 59 3.01 -10.09 16.51
CA TYR A 59 3.20 -10.64 15.16
C TYR A 59 2.12 -11.67 14.80
N GLU A 60 1.75 -12.56 15.71
CA GLU A 60 0.70 -13.56 15.44
C GLU A 60 -0.66 -12.89 15.19
N LEU A 61 -1.00 -11.89 16.00
CA LEU A 61 -2.23 -11.11 15.84
C LEU A 61 -2.23 -10.31 14.54
N LEU A 62 -1.08 -9.71 14.21
CA LEU A 62 -0.90 -8.96 12.97
C LEU A 62 -1.07 -9.88 11.75
N LYS A 63 -0.35 -11.01 11.74
CA LYS A 63 -0.45 -12.04 10.70
C LYS A 63 -1.88 -12.54 10.53
N LEU A 64 -2.58 -12.81 11.64
CA LEU A 64 -3.96 -13.28 11.58
C LEU A 64 -4.89 -12.26 10.93
N ASN A 65 -4.70 -10.97 11.21
CA ASN A 65 -5.47 -9.91 10.56
C ASN A 65 -5.14 -9.81 9.07
N VAL A 66 -3.87 -9.85 8.67
CA VAL A 66 -3.49 -9.80 7.26
C VAL A 66 -3.95 -11.02 6.48
N ASP A 67 -3.78 -12.23 7.00
CA ASP A 67 -4.25 -13.45 6.35
C ASP A 67 -5.80 -13.47 6.19
N SER A 68 -6.52 -12.67 6.99
CA SER A 68 -7.99 -12.62 7.01
C SER A 68 -8.59 -11.41 6.31
N THR A 69 -7.78 -10.52 5.75
CA THR A 69 -8.24 -9.28 5.11
C THR A 69 -7.70 -9.16 3.69
N HIS A 70 -8.29 -8.26 2.90
CA HIS A 70 -7.87 -8.00 1.54
C HIS A 70 -7.34 -6.57 1.44
N LEU A 71 -6.19 -6.40 0.80
CA LEU A 71 -5.65 -5.09 0.46
C LEU A 71 -6.65 -4.33 -0.43
N MET A 72 -6.89 -3.06 -0.13
CA MET A 72 -7.80 -2.20 -0.90
C MET A 72 -7.03 -1.18 -1.71
N GLN A 73 -6.05 -0.50 -1.11
CA GLN A 73 -5.18 0.45 -1.80
C GLN A 73 -3.74 0.36 -1.31
N LEU A 74 -2.82 0.73 -2.19
CA LEU A 74 -1.40 0.92 -1.88
C LEU A 74 -0.98 2.29 -2.41
N GLY A 75 -0.59 3.18 -1.51
CA GLY A 75 0.09 4.42 -1.82
C GLY A 75 1.59 4.18 -1.97
N LEU A 76 2.19 4.72 -3.01
CA LEU A 76 3.62 4.66 -3.25
C LEU A 76 4.12 6.03 -3.72
N SER A 77 5.09 6.62 -3.02
CA SER A 77 5.65 7.92 -3.38
C SER A 77 7.16 7.83 -3.54
N PHE A 78 7.65 8.24 -4.71
CA PHE A 78 9.05 8.38 -5.05
C PHE A 78 9.53 9.81 -4.76
N CYS A 79 10.75 9.92 -4.24
CA CYS A 79 11.49 11.17 -4.16
C CYS A 79 12.98 10.93 -4.43
N GLU A 80 13.55 11.60 -5.42
CA GLU A 80 14.98 11.58 -5.69
C GLU A 80 15.77 12.29 -4.59
N VAL A 81 16.93 11.74 -4.24
CA VAL A 81 17.93 12.40 -3.38
C VAL A 81 19.19 12.65 -4.21
N THR A 82 19.48 13.93 -4.48
CA THR A 82 20.64 14.35 -5.28
C THR A 82 21.95 14.07 -4.54
N GLU A 83 23.09 14.17 -5.24
CA GLU A 83 24.42 13.98 -4.63
C GLU A 83 24.71 14.97 -3.49
N ASN A 84 24.12 16.15 -3.53
CA ASN A 84 24.25 17.18 -2.50
C ASN A 84 23.30 16.94 -1.29
N GLY A 85 22.45 15.91 -1.36
CA GLY A 85 21.46 15.60 -0.33
C GLY A 85 20.18 16.44 -0.42
N GLU A 86 19.95 17.11 -1.55
CA GLU A 86 18.71 17.84 -1.82
C GLU A 86 17.66 16.92 -2.44
N PHE A 87 16.39 17.32 -2.39
CA PHE A 87 15.30 16.58 -3.01
C PHE A 87 15.13 16.99 -4.47
N GLY A 88 15.08 15.99 -5.36
CA GLY A 88 14.90 16.16 -6.80
C GLY A 88 13.46 15.85 -7.23
N ASP A 89 13.32 15.10 -8.31
CA ASP A 89 12.02 14.71 -8.86
C ASP A 89 11.21 13.89 -7.84
N GLU A 90 9.89 14.11 -7.85
CA GLU A 90 8.93 13.42 -7.00
C GLU A 90 7.72 12.94 -7.80
N SER A 91 7.13 11.82 -7.40
CA SER A 91 5.96 11.24 -8.04
C SER A 91 5.21 10.35 -7.05
N SER A 92 3.88 10.32 -7.14
CA SER A 92 3.05 9.50 -6.25
C SER A 92 2.00 8.73 -7.03
N TRP A 93 1.83 7.46 -6.68
CA TRP A 93 0.87 6.54 -7.28
C TRP A 93 -0.04 5.95 -6.20
N GLN A 94 -1.32 5.84 -6.50
CA GLN A 94 -2.31 5.13 -5.69
C GLN A 94 -2.81 3.92 -6.47
N PHE A 95 -2.39 2.72 -6.08
CA PHE A 95 -2.85 1.48 -6.68
C PHE A 95 -4.12 1.01 -5.99
N THR A 96 -5.19 0.82 -6.75
CA THR A 96 -6.48 0.37 -6.22
C THR A 96 -6.76 -1.08 -6.61
N PHE A 97 -7.12 -1.93 -5.64
CA PHE A 97 -7.28 -3.37 -5.80
C PHE A 97 -8.76 -3.80 -5.83
N LYS A 98 -9.05 -4.89 -6.54
CA LYS A 98 -10.43 -5.32 -6.81
C LYS A 98 -10.95 -6.43 -5.90
N GLU A 99 -10.09 -7.04 -5.10
CA GLU A 99 -10.41 -8.27 -4.38
C GLU A 99 -11.40 -8.06 -3.25
N PHE A 100 -11.35 -6.93 -2.56
CA PHE A 100 -12.26 -6.69 -1.44
C PHE A 100 -13.71 -6.58 -1.90
N LYS A 101 -14.60 -7.30 -1.21
CA LYS A 101 -16.04 -7.30 -1.42
C LYS A 101 -16.70 -7.29 -0.05
N GLU A 102 -17.45 -6.25 0.23
CA GLU A 102 -18.08 -6.05 1.54
C GLU A 102 -19.10 -7.16 1.85
N GLU A 103 -19.78 -7.66 0.82
CA GLU A 103 -20.78 -8.71 0.91
C GLU A 103 -20.19 -10.12 1.21
N ASP A 104 -18.94 -10.36 0.79
CA ASP A 104 -18.32 -11.69 0.84
C ASP A 104 -17.21 -11.77 1.91
N HIS A 105 -16.58 -10.64 2.27
CA HIS A 105 -15.39 -10.61 3.11
C HIS A 105 -15.63 -9.98 4.48
N SER A 106 -15.04 -10.60 5.50
CA SER A 106 -15.01 -10.01 6.85
C SER A 106 -14.26 -8.68 6.85
N HIS A 107 -14.83 -7.69 7.52
CA HIS A 107 -14.28 -6.35 7.60
C HIS A 107 -14.70 -5.66 8.90
N ASN A 108 -13.95 -4.65 9.30
CA ASN A 108 -14.36 -3.72 10.33
C ASN A 108 -15.31 -2.68 9.71
N THR A 109 -16.60 -2.72 10.09
CA THR A 109 -17.62 -1.83 9.53
C THR A 109 -17.32 -0.35 9.75
N MET A 110 -16.67 0.03 10.85
CA MET A 110 -16.27 1.42 11.08
C MET A 110 -15.15 1.84 10.14
N SER A 111 -14.17 0.96 9.89
CA SER A 111 -13.11 1.23 8.91
C SER A 111 -13.67 1.37 7.50
N ILE A 112 -14.57 0.48 7.08
CA ILE A 112 -15.24 0.60 5.77
C ILE A 112 -16.10 1.85 5.67
N ALA A 113 -16.85 2.20 6.73
CA ALA A 113 -17.64 3.42 6.75
C ALA A 113 -16.76 4.69 6.71
N PHE A 114 -15.54 4.64 7.25
CA PHE A 114 -14.58 5.73 7.16
C PHE A 114 -14.00 5.87 5.75
N LEU A 115 -13.72 4.75 5.08
CA LEU A 115 -13.18 4.75 3.71
C LEU A 115 -14.21 5.12 2.64
N LYS A 116 -15.50 4.95 2.93
CA LYS A 116 -16.59 5.35 2.02
C LYS A 116 -17.00 6.79 2.28
N GLU A 117 -16.84 7.67 1.30
CA GLU A 117 -17.54 8.95 1.35
C GLU A 117 -19.06 8.74 1.19
N PRO A 118 -19.91 9.58 1.83
CA PRO A 118 -21.36 9.47 1.67
C PRO A 118 -21.79 9.62 0.21
N GLY A 119 -22.34 8.55 -0.37
CA GLY A 119 -22.82 8.52 -1.76
C GLY A 119 -21.81 7.99 -2.78
N ASP A 120 -20.64 7.55 -2.32
CA ASP A 120 -19.60 6.99 -3.18
C ASP A 120 -19.76 5.47 -3.34
N ASP A 121 -19.71 4.99 -4.58
CA ASP A 121 -19.67 3.56 -4.91
C ASP A 121 -18.24 3.12 -5.23
N LEU A 122 -17.27 3.69 -4.50
CA LEU A 122 -15.84 3.39 -4.58
C LEU A 122 -15.58 1.88 -4.57
N LEU A 123 -16.35 1.11 -3.79
CA LEU A 123 -16.23 -0.36 -3.79
C LEU A 123 -16.69 -1.00 -5.12
N ALA A 124 -17.72 -0.50 -5.80
CA ALA A 124 -18.05 -1.01 -7.13
C ALA A 124 -17.02 -0.64 -8.17
N GLU A 125 -16.48 0.58 -8.12
CA GLU A 125 -15.41 0.98 -9.04
C GLU A 125 -14.16 0.11 -8.85
N ASN A 126 -13.77 -0.15 -7.60
CA ASN A 126 -12.68 -1.07 -7.27
C ASN A 126 -12.92 -2.45 -7.88
N ARG A 127 -14.13 -3.01 -7.75
CA ARG A 127 -14.44 -4.34 -8.32
C ARG A 127 -14.36 -4.37 -9.86
N LEU A 128 -14.77 -3.29 -10.52
CA LEU A 128 -14.83 -3.19 -11.97
C LEU A 128 -13.46 -2.90 -12.59
N ASN A 129 -12.76 -1.90 -12.06
CA ASN A 129 -11.56 -1.30 -12.66
C ASN A 129 -10.27 -1.61 -11.87
N GLY A 130 -10.39 -2.09 -10.64
CA GLY A 130 -9.26 -2.34 -9.76
C GLY A 130 -8.31 -3.43 -10.26
N ILE A 131 -7.08 -3.35 -9.77
CA ILE A 131 -5.97 -4.24 -10.08
C ILE A 131 -6.19 -5.59 -9.41
N GLU A 132 -5.93 -6.67 -10.14
CA GLU A 132 -5.73 -7.99 -9.53
C GLU A 132 -4.39 -7.99 -8.78
N SER A 133 -4.41 -8.18 -7.47
CA SER A 133 -3.25 -8.31 -6.58
C SER A 133 -2.19 -9.26 -7.15
N ASN A 134 -2.58 -10.41 -7.69
CA ASN A 134 -1.66 -11.37 -8.32
C ASN A 134 -0.93 -10.80 -9.54
N LYS A 135 -1.55 -9.91 -10.32
CA LYS A 135 -0.89 -9.22 -11.44
C LYS A 135 0.09 -8.16 -10.93
N PHE A 136 -0.31 -7.41 -9.90
CA PHE A 136 0.56 -6.45 -9.22
C PHE A 136 1.82 -7.13 -8.67
N VAL A 137 1.66 -8.20 -7.87
CA VAL A 137 2.77 -8.96 -7.28
C VAL A 137 3.70 -9.50 -8.38
N LYS A 138 3.17 -10.05 -9.47
CA LYS A 138 3.99 -10.52 -10.59
C LYS A 138 4.83 -9.42 -11.23
N LYS A 139 4.36 -8.17 -11.22
CA LYS A 139 5.14 -7.03 -11.71
C LYS A 139 6.16 -6.56 -10.69
N LEU A 140 5.76 -6.41 -9.44
CA LEU A 140 6.66 -6.05 -8.34
C LEU A 140 7.84 -7.03 -8.22
N MET A 141 7.59 -8.33 -8.35
CA MET A 141 8.64 -9.35 -8.31
C MET A 141 9.59 -9.31 -9.52
N LYS A 142 9.15 -8.71 -10.64
CA LYS A 142 9.98 -8.53 -11.85
C LYS A 142 10.63 -7.15 -11.90
N SER A 143 10.23 -6.24 -11.01
CA SER A 143 10.73 -4.89 -10.97
C SER A 143 12.05 -4.83 -10.20
N SER A 144 12.78 -3.72 -10.35
CA SER A 144 13.99 -3.45 -9.59
C SER A 144 13.70 -3.05 -8.13
N LEU A 145 12.44 -2.77 -7.77
CA LEU A 145 12.07 -2.14 -6.50
C LEU A 145 12.49 -2.88 -5.24
N LEU A 146 12.31 -4.21 -5.20
CA LEU A 146 12.50 -4.96 -3.96
C LEU A 146 13.98 -5.18 -3.57
N SER A 147 14.87 -5.20 -4.56
CA SER A 147 16.29 -5.54 -4.35
C SER A 147 17.25 -4.43 -4.78
N ASN A 148 16.74 -3.22 -5.03
CA ASN A 148 17.59 -2.10 -5.45
C ASN A 148 18.16 -1.35 -4.22
N PRO A 149 19.49 -1.41 -4.00
CA PRO A 149 20.13 -0.80 -2.84
C PRO A 149 20.10 0.74 -2.85
N LYS A 150 19.76 1.37 -3.98
CA LYS A 150 19.58 2.83 -4.11
C LYS A 150 18.34 3.32 -3.37
N ILE A 151 17.35 2.45 -3.17
CA ILE A 151 16.06 2.79 -2.58
C ILE A 151 16.15 2.78 -1.06
N LYS A 152 15.64 3.84 -0.44
CA LYS A 152 15.34 3.89 0.99
C LYS A 152 13.84 3.87 1.21
N TRP A 153 13.36 2.77 1.79
CA TRP A 153 11.95 2.61 2.13
C TRP A 153 11.58 3.44 3.36
N VAL A 154 10.45 4.13 3.28
CA VAL A 154 9.88 4.96 4.34
C VAL A 154 8.44 4.50 4.58
N ALA A 155 8.05 4.33 5.84
CA ALA A 155 6.65 4.14 6.22
C ALA A 155 6.39 4.80 7.57
N PHE A 156 5.11 5.02 7.88
CA PHE A 156 4.67 5.61 9.14
C PHE A 156 3.77 4.61 9.86
N HIS A 157 4.18 4.13 11.03
CA HIS A 157 3.55 2.98 11.68
C HIS A 157 3.47 1.69 10.83
N GLY A 158 4.34 1.56 9.83
CA GLY A 158 4.27 0.50 8.80
C GLY A 158 4.59 -0.93 9.20
N ASN A 159 4.40 -1.28 10.47
CA ASN A 159 4.31 -2.69 10.87
C ASN A 159 3.17 -3.39 10.10
N SER A 160 2.05 -2.69 9.89
CA SER A 160 0.94 -3.19 9.07
C SER A 160 1.29 -3.24 7.58
N ASP A 161 2.10 -2.29 7.11
CA ASP A 161 2.25 -1.98 5.69
C ASP A 161 3.31 -2.85 5.00
N PHE A 162 4.36 -3.26 5.73
CA PHE A 162 5.46 -4.09 5.21
C PHE A 162 5.28 -5.61 5.41
N GLN A 163 4.03 -6.09 5.49
CA GLN A 163 3.73 -7.50 5.71
C GLN A 163 3.88 -8.39 4.47
#